data_AF-A0A926CSN9-F1
#
_entry.id   AF-A0A926CSN9-F1
#
_cell.length_a   1.000
_cell.length_b   1.000
_cell.length_c   1.000
_cell.angle_alpha   90.00
_cell.angle_beta   90.00
_cell.angle_gamma   90.00
#
_symmetry.space_group_name_H-M   'P 1'
#
loop_
_entity.id
_entity.type
_entity.pdbx_description
1 polymer ?
#
loop_
_entity_poly.entity_id
_entity_poly.type
_entity_poly.pdbx_seq_one_letter_code
_entity_poly.pdbx_strand_id
1 'polypeptide(L)'
;VPTQRPPVEREFFTLGGRSDHLLLYQQNYDSQRALIKDALNASFATFQPLFGRGQSSLIPFQIVIWATDNPARGIFVTNEGVTAHAFASTQYTLKANVVADFPLADITGVILDDKVCYIQLHTLFFTSVHQESTIAHELSHCYQLYYIPDATNMPGRENLWWVEGSAQWLASLVYPAQFPVESSLLFRYNRDALSVAYTNLYLWAFIASSEGAGSPQAAVDYMMTMPAEVGAFPDALAKLNPSQDSVETFHRWMFALLEGRVPFQPQINLPGFSLRVVSGGEARFNTPRFSGDRAKVFGIKVEPGNRAVVTATTLLDNNYAVSAKIGTTWERLPNGREVEFCPKNGSLELLISRGSSPSTDRPDFSLIFTEKESDTPCVPKPAEEDAGACVVGNWVVIDYPVKMLGGSDFVVDTTEYTYTFNADGTYTGVYDLIAVTSDDGTTIDMSLPFSGTYDVEAGEGSVYAVNDFTMQLEPGGTATLTTGGGDSIDITDTYYKQIPALGYEPWFPAGELTCSGDSLQWTSSMDFVWILARQSE
;
A
#
# COMPACT_ATOMS: atom_id res chain seq x y z
N VAL A 1 50.57 35.91 -10.16
CA VAL A 1 51.81 35.10 -10.02
C VAL A 1 51.57 33.82 -10.81
N PRO A 2 52.39 33.48 -11.82
CA PRO A 2 52.26 32.17 -12.49
C PRO A 2 52.62 31.13 -11.43
N THR A 3 51.64 30.37 -10.95
CA THR A 3 51.92 29.20 -10.14
C THR A 3 52.63 28.21 -11.06
N GLN A 4 53.92 28.01 -10.81
CA GLN A 4 54.70 27.01 -11.50
C GLN A 4 54.01 25.67 -11.26
N ARG A 5 53.40 25.08 -12.29
CA ARG A 5 52.69 23.80 -12.16
C ARG A 5 53.68 22.76 -11.61
N PRO A 6 53.29 21.94 -10.63
CA PRO A 6 54.14 20.85 -10.16
C PRO A 6 54.61 19.98 -11.34
N PRO A 7 55.85 19.45 -11.32
CA PRO A 7 56.30 18.49 -12.30
C PRO A 7 55.33 17.31 -12.38
N VAL A 8 55.01 16.89 -13.61
CA VAL A 8 54.24 15.66 -13.85
C VAL A 8 55.22 14.51 -14.00
N GLU A 9 55.10 13.53 -13.12
CA GLU A 9 55.80 12.26 -13.18
C GLU A 9 55.05 11.29 -14.09
N ARG A 10 55.79 10.32 -14.65
CA ARG A 10 55.23 9.27 -15.50
C ARG A 10 55.76 7.90 -15.07
N GLU A 11 54.86 6.92 -15.03
CA GLU A 11 55.20 5.55 -14.68
C GLU A 11 54.51 4.59 -15.66
N PHE A 12 55.28 3.69 -16.24
CA PHE A 12 54.71 2.56 -16.97
C PHE A 12 54.32 1.45 -16.00
N PHE A 13 53.19 0.79 -16.25
CA PHE A 13 52.77 -0.34 -15.44
C PHE A 13 52.26 -1.49 -16.28
N THR A 14 52.24 -2.67 -15.67
CA THR A 14 51.76 -3.89 -16.32
C THR A 14 50.36 -4.23 -15.87
N LEU A 15 49.45 -4.46 -16.81
CA LEU A 15 48.09 -4.91 -16.59
C LEU A 15 47.69 -5.87 -17.70
N GLY A 16 47.11 -7.02 -17.36
CA GLY A 16 46.73 -8.02 -18.37
C GLY A 16 47.87 -8.40 -19.31
N GLY A 17 49.08 -8.65 -18.80
CA GLY A 17 50.24 -9.04 -19.61
C GLY A 17 50.81 -7.96 -20.55
N ARG A 18 50.22 -6.76 -20.60
CA ARG A 18 50.74 -5.60 -21.32
C ARG A 18 51.48 -4.68 -20.36
N SER A 19 52.65 -4.18 -20.74
CA SER A 19 53.51 -3.33 -19.90
C SER A 19 53.60 -1.87 -20.39
N ASP A 20 52.74 -1.49 -21.33
CA ASP A 20 52.72 -0.19 -21.97
C ASP A 20 51.66 0.76 -21.41
N HIS A 21 50.94 0.38 -20.35
CA HIS A 21 50.01 1.29 -19.68
C HIS A 21 50.78 2.43 -18.99
N LEU A 22 50.15 3.61 -18.95
CA LEU A 22 50.80 4.83 -18.49
C LEU A 22 50.02 5.47 -17.34
N LEU A 23 50.68 5.71 -16.22
CA LEU A 23 50.18 6.53 -15.12
C LEU A 23 50.93 7.87 -15.10
N LEU A 24 50.20 8.96 -15.26
CA LEU A 24 50.67 10.33 -15.14
C LEU A 24 50.15 10.92 -13.84
N TYR A 25 51.03 11.47 -13.02
CA TYR A 25 50.64 12.02 -11.72
C TYR A 25 51.58 13.15 -11.31
N GLN A 26 51.12 14.09 -10.49
CA GLN A 26 52.00 15.10 -9.90
C GLN A 26 52.68 14.54 -8.63
N GLN A 27 53.88 14.98 -8.28
CA GLN A 27 54.67 14.43 -7.16
C GLN A 27 53.92 14.35 -5.81
N ASN A 28 52.95 15.23 -5.56
CA ASN A 28 52.09 15.19 -4.38
C ASN A 28 51.14 13.98 -4.32
N TYR A 29 51.04 13.19 -5.39
CA TYR A 29 50.24 11.96 -5.48
C TYR A 29 51.07 10.68 -5.44
N ASP A 30 52.36 10.76 -5.09
CA ASP A 30 53.24 9.59 -5.11
C ASP A 30 52.73 8.44 -4.23
N SER A 31 52.05 8.77 -3.13
CA SER A 31 51.41 7.81 -2.21
C SER A 31 50.17 7.12 -2.79
N GLN A 32 49.56 7.67 -3.84
CA GLN A 32 48.33 7.16 -4.45
C GLN A 32 48.58 6.21 -5.63
N ARG A 33 49.83 6.12 -6.10
CA ARG A 33 50.19 5.27 -7.25
C ARG A 33 49.89 3.80 -7.00
N ALA A 34 50.20 3.33 -5.80
CA ALA A 34 49.92 1.95 -5.40
C ALA A 34 48.41 1.69 -5.43
N LEU A 35 47.62 2.56 -4.79
CA LEU A 35 46.16 2.47 -4.78
C LEU A 35 45.57 2.44 -6.20
N ILE A 36 46.02 3.33 -7.09
CA ILE A 36 45.52 3.36 -8.48
C ILE A 36 45.83 2.05 -9.20
N LYS A 37 47.08 1.57 -9.13
CA LYS A 37 47.48 0.33 -9.79
C LYS A 37 46.76 -0.88 -9.23
N ASP A 38 46.61 -0.96 -7.91
CA ASP A 38 45.89 -2.04 -7.24
C ASP A 38 44.42 -2.04 -7.63
N ALA A 39 43.80 -0.85 -7.76
CA ALA A 39 42.43 -0.72 -8.20
C ALA A 39 42.21 -1.17 -9.64
N LEU A 40 43.12 -0.83 -10.55
CA LEU A 40 43.09 -1.30 -11.93
C LEU A 40 43.29 -2.82 -12.02
N ASN A 41 44.22 -3.37 -11.24
CA ASN A 41 44.49 -4.80 -11.22
C ASN A 41 43.25 -5.59 -10.76
N ALA A 42 42.61 -5.17 -9.66
CA ALA A 42 41.39 -5.80 -9.15
C ALA A 42 40.23 -5.68 -10.15
N SER A 43 40.08 -4.51 -10.77
CA SER A 43 39.04 -4.25 -11.76
C SER A 43 39.24 -5.08 -13.03
N PHE A 44 40.46 -5.15 -13.56
CA PHE A 44 40.80 -6.01 -14.69
C PHE A 44 40.52 -7.48 -14.40
N ALA A 45 40.93 -7.98 -13.24
CA ALA A 45 40.69 -9.37 -12.83
C ALA A 45 39.20 -9.72 -12.79
N THR A 46 38.33 -8.73 -12.57
CA THR A 46 36.87 -8.88 -12.55
C THR A 46 36.25 -8.71 -13.95
N PHE A 47 36.64 -7.67 -14.69
CA PHE A 47 35.99 -7.31 -15.96
C PHE A 47 36.46 -8.15 -17.13
N GLN A 48 37.76 -8.47 -17.19
CA GLN A 48 38.32 -9.19 -18.34
C GLN A 48 37.68 -10.55 -18.57
N PRO A 49 37.40 -11.38 -17.54
CA PRO A 49 36.68 -12.63 -17.74
C PRO A 49 35.29 -12.44 -18.36
N LEU A 50 34.58 -11.36 -17.96
CA LEU A 50 33.20 -11.08 -18.40
C LEU A 50 33.15 -10.61 -19.86
N PHE A 51 33.97 -9.63 -20.22
CA PHE A 51 34.00 -9.05 -21.57
C PHE A 51 34.84 -9.88 -22.56
N GLY A 52 35.94 -10.48 -22.08
CA GLY A 52 36.81 -11.34 -22.87
C GLY A 52 36.29 -12.76 -23.06
N ARG A 53 35.12 -13.09 -22.49
CA ARG A 53 34.50 -14.44 -22.51
C ARG A 53 35.47 -15.56 -22.11
N GLY A 54 36.34 -15.26 -21.13
CA GLY A 54 37.38 -16.17 -20.66
C GLY A 54 38.53 -16.46 -21.64
N GLN A 55 38.63 -15.76 -22.78
CA GLN A 55 39.58 -16.12 -23.86
C GLN A 55 40.87 -15.32 -23.91
N SER A 56 41.04 -14.26 -23.10
CA SER A 56 42.25 -13.44 -23.16
C SER A 56 42.66 -12.94 -21.78
N SER A 57 43.88 -13.27 -21.36
CA SER A 57 44.57 -12.59 -20.26
C SER A 57 45.09 -11.21 -20.64
N LEU A 58 44.89 -10.78 -21.90
CA LEU A 58 45.33 -9.51 -22.45
C LEU A 58 44.20 -8.49 -22.46
N ILE A 59 44.50 -7.29 -21.94
CA ILE A 59 43.66 -6.12 -22.12
C ILE A 59 43.80 -5.60 -23.57
N PRO A 60 42.69 -5.35 -24.29
CA PRO A 60 42.75 -5.11 -25.73
C PRO A 60 42.98 -3.64 -26.11
N PHE A 61 43.28 -2.79 -25.14
CA PHE A 61 43.57 -1.36 -25.31
C PHE A 61 44.65 -0.91 -24.32
N GLN A 62 45.39 0.15 -24.67
CA GLN A 62 46.28 0.82 -23.74
C GLN A 62 45.44 1.67 -22.76
N ILE A 63 45.87 1.74 -21.50
CA ILE A 63 45.26 2.62 -20.49
C ILE A 63 46.24 3.75 -20.22
N VAL A 64 45.76 4.99 -20.30
CA VAL A 64 46.48 6.18 -19.85
C VAL A 64 45.68 6.82 -18.74
N ILE A 65 46.26 6.92 -17.54
CA ILE A 65 45.64 7.57 -16.39
C ILE A 65 46.32 8.89 -16.11
N TRP A 66 45.54 9.93 -15.87
CA TRP A 66 46.05 11.21 -15.39
C TRP A 66 45.44 11.58 -14.05
N ALA A 67 46.22 11.45 -12.98
CA ALA A 67 45.90 11.96 -11.65
C ALA A 67 46.41 13.40 -11.51
N THR A 68 45.51 14.36 -11.30
CA THR A 68 45.86 15.80 -11.35
C THR A 68 45.15 16.63 -10.30
N ASP A 69 45.88 17.62 -9.77
CA ASP A 69 45.38 18.58 -8.80
C ASP A 69 44.62 19.74 -9.41
N ASN A 70 44.65 19.88 -10.75
CA ASN A 70 44.29 21.11 -11.43
C ASN A 70 42.78 21.46 -11.26
N PRO A 71 42.42 22.44 -10.41
CA PRO A 71 41.04 22.82 -10.18
C PRO A 71 40.47 23.66 -11.33
N ALA A 72 41.33 24.25 -12.18
CA ALA A 72 40.91 25.11 -13.30
C ALA A 72 40.26 24.34 -14.47
N ARG A 73 40.17 23.00 -14.39
CA ARG A 73 39.36 22.16 -15.27
C ARG A 73 38.31 21.33 -14.51
N GLY A 74 38.18 21.51 -13.18
CA GLY A 74 37.09 20.95 -12.37
C GLY A 74 35.86 21.87 -12.28
N ILE A 75 36.04 23.14 -12.66
CA ILE A 75 35.01 24.17 -12.75
C ILE A 75 35.18 24.87 -14.10
N PHE A 76 34.25 24.64 -15.03
CA PHE A 76 34.19 25.46 -16.24
C PHE A 76 33.20 26.58 -15.97
N VAL A 77 33.66 27.82 -16.15
CA VAL A 77 32.75 28.95 -16.29
C VAL A 77 32.41 28.99 -17.76
N THR A 78 31.27 28.41 -18.13
CA THR A 78 30.69 28.66 -19.46
C THR A 78 30.03 30.04 -19.44
N ASN A 79 29.61 30.53 -20.60
CA ASN A 79 28.79 31.75 -20.67
C ASN A 79 27.44 31.60 -19.91
N GLU A 80 27.09 30.38 -19.48
CA GLU A 80 25.87 30.00 -18.77
C GLU A 80 26.11 29.79 -17.26
N GLY A 81 27.36 29.89 -16.78
CA GLY A 81 27.72 29.80 -15.36
C GLY A 81 28.79 28.77 -15.03
N VAL A 82 29.02 28.58 -13.72
CA VAL A 82 29.93 27.57 -13.17
C VAL A 82 29.29 26.18 -13.29
N THR A 83 29.89 25.30 -14.10
CA THR A 83 29.55 23.87 -14.15
C THR A 83 30.59 23.07 -13.36
N ALA A 84 30.12 22.31 -12.36
CA ALA A 84 30.95 21.37 -11.61
C ALA A 84 31.21 20.13 -12.49
N HIS A 85 32.47 19.71 -12.62
CA HIS A 85 32.83 18.47 -13.30
C HIS A 85 32.75 17.25 -12.38
N ALA A 86 32.65 16.07 -13.00
CA ALA A 86 32.72 14.79 -12.30
C ALA A 86 34.09 14.59 -11.63
N PHE A 87 34.12 13.84 -10.52
CA PHE A 87 35.34 13.56 -9.75
C PHE A 87 36.40 12.76 -10.54
N ALA A 88 35.95 12.05 -11.56
CA ALA A 88 36.76 11.39 -12.58
C ALA A 88 36.03 11.47 -13.93
N SER A 89 36.74 11.21 -15.02
CA SER A 89 36.11 11.07 -16.34
C SER A 89 36.91 10.13 -17.22
N THR A 90 36.21 9.38 -18.06
CA THR A 90 36.80 8.50 -19.06
C THR A 90 36.52 9.01 -20.45
N GLN A 91 37.54 9.00 -21.30
CA GLN A 91 37.38 9.18 -22.74
C GLN A 91 38.11 8.04 -23.45
N TYR A 92 37.49 7.53 -24.51
CA TYR A 92 38.14 6.59 -25.41
C TYR A 92 38.36 7.29 -26.72
N THR A 93 39.61 7.33 -27.18
CA THR A 93 39.93 8.16 -28.34
C THR A 93 41.08 7.56 -29.13
N LEU A 94 41.15 7.91 -30.42
CA LEU A 94 42.29 7.57 -31.25
C LEU A 94 43.51 8.36 -30.77
N LYS A 95 44.70 7.75 -30.85
CA LYS A 95 45.99 8.30 -30.43
C LYS A 95 46.19 9.80 -30.74
N ALA A 96 45.72 10.29 -31.89
CA ALA A 96 45.87 11.68 -32.31
C ALA A 96 45.15 12.72 -31.43
N ASN A 97 44.07 12.34 -30.73
CA ASN A 97 43.23 13.28 -29.97
C ASN A 97 43.66 13.43 -28.51
N VAL A 98 44.29 12.41 -27.91
CA VAL A 98 44.90 12.52 -26.56
C VAL A 98 45.95 13.64 -26.52
N VAL A 99 46.57 13.93 -27.66
CA VAL A 99 47.68 14.87 -27.81
C VAL A 99 47.25 16.33 -27.67
N ALA A 100 46.01 16.67 -28.06
CA ALA A 100 45.55 18.05 -28.13
C ALA A 100 45.14 18.62 -26.76
N ASP A 101 44.60 17.79 -25.86
CA ASP A 101 44.05 18.22 -24.58
C ASP A 101 45.05 18.21 -23.42
N PHE A 102 46.22 17.62 -23.63
CA PHE A 102 47.28 17.53 -22.64
C PHE A 102 48.28 18.69 -22.77
N PRO A 103 48.62 19.38 -21.66
CA PRO A 103 49.69 20.39 -21.67
C PRO A 103 51.10 19.78 -21.85
N LEU A 104 51.18 18.48 -22.13
CA LEU A 104 52.42 17.73 -22.31
C LEU A 104 52.50 17.31 -23.77
N ALA A 105 53.13 18.14 -24.61
CA ALA A 105 53.45 17.84 -26.01
C ALA A 105 54.27 16.53 -26.20
N ASP A 106 54.73 15.94 -25.09
CA ASP A 106 55.69 14.84 -25.01
C ASP A 106 55.07 13.46 -24.66
N ILE A 107 53.74 13.33 -24.57
CA ILE A 107 53.06 12.02 -24.35
C ILE A 107 52.83 11.26 -25.67
N THR A 108 52.86 11.97 -26.80
CA THR A 108 52.66 11.44 -28.17
C THR A 108 53.52 10.23 -28.51
N GLY A 109 54.78 10.21 -28.06
CA GLY A 109 55.73 9.13 -28.28
C GLY A 109 55.53 7.91 -27.36
N VAL A 110 54.64 8.00 -26.38
CA VAL A 110 54.44 7.02 -25.29
C VAL A 110 53.15 6.23 -25.48
N ILE A 111 52.23 6.74 -26.29
CA ILE A 111 51.03 6.02 -26.72
C ILE A 111 51.45 5.05 -27.83
N LEU A 112 51.37 3.75 -27.54
CA LEU A 112 51.86 2.69 -28.43
C LEU A 112 50.74 1.99 -29.20
N ASP A 113 49.49 2.15 -28.76
CA ASP A 113 48.32 1.53 -29.38
C ASP A 113 47.46 2.56 -30.13
N ASP A 114 46.76 2.10 -31.16
CA ASP A 114 45.74 2.89 -31.87
C ASP A 114 44.47 3.05 -31.02
N LYS A 115 44.29 2.14 -30.06
CA LYS A 115 43.18 2.08 -29.12
C LYS A 115 43.63 2.42 -27.70
N VAL A 116 43.29 3.62 -27.26
CA VAL A 116 43.65 4.14 -25.94
C VAL A 116 42.40 4.47 -25.17
N CYS A 117 42.27 3.86 -23.99
CA CYS A 117 41.37 4.38 -22.97
C CYS A 117 42.10 5.36 -22.08
N TYR A 118 41.52 6.53 -21.93
CA TYR A 118 42.05 7.61 -21.13
C TYR A 118 41.14 7.85 -19.93
N ILE A 119 41.71 7.79 -18.71
CA ILE A 119 41.01 8.03 -17.45
C ILE A 119 41.64 9.22 -16.73
N GLN A 120 40.83 10.21 -16.38
CA GLN A 120 41.26 11.36 -15.60
C GLN A 120 40.75 11.27 -14.16
N LEU A 121 41.63 11.47 -13.18
CA LEU A 121 41.32 11.47 -11.73
C LEU A 121 41.67 12.84 -11.14
N HIS A 122 40.72 13.50 -10.46
CA HIS A 122 40.90 14.87 -9.94
C HIS A 122 41.22 14.94 -8.43
N THR A 123 41.77 16.04 -7.92
CA THR A 123 42.17 16.26 -6.51
C THR A 123 41.13 15.90 -5.46
N LEU A 124 39.86 16.27 -5.70
CA LEU A 124 38.75 16.07 -4.75
C LEU A 124 38.40 14.58 -4.55
N PHE A 125 38.96 13.72 -5.40
CA PHE A 125 38.84 12.27 -5.36
C PHE A 125 39.49 11.64 -4.13
N PHE A 126 40.64 12.18 -3.70
CA PHE A 126 41.54 11.48 -2.76
C PHE A 126 41.20 11.66 -1.28
N THR A 127 40.09 12.34 -0.98
CA THR A 127 39.46 12.38 0.35
C THR A 127 38.18 11.53 0.42
N SER A 128 37.73 10.97 -0.70
CA SER A 128 36.56 10.10 -0.73
C SER A 128 36.90 8.72 -0.19
N VAL A 129 35.97 8.09 0.54
CA VAL A 129 36.06 6.68 0.94
C VAL A 129 35.74 5.71 -0.20
N HIS A 130 35.46 6.23 -1.42
CA HIS A 130 35.04 5.47 -2.61
C HIS A 130 36.04 5.58 -3.78
N GLN A 131 37.33 5.76 -3.51
CA GLN A 131 38.35 5.97 -4.54
C GLN A 131 38.49 4.74 -5.44
N GLU A 132 38.66 3.56 -4.86
CA GLU A 132 38.89 2.35 -5.62
C GLU A 132 37.67 1.97 -6.47
N SER A 133 36.45 2.08 -5.91
CA SER A 133 35.21 1.84 -6.67
C SER A 133 35.02 2.81 -7.83
N THR A 134 35.43 4.08 -7.68
CA THR A 134 35.33 5.02 -8.81
C THR A 134 36.39 4.74 -9.88
N ILE A 135 37.62 4.33 -9.52
CA ILE A 135 38.59 3.87 -10.54
C ILE A 135 38.04 2.66 -11.30
N ALA A 136 37.39 1.72 -10.59
CA ALA A 136 36.72 0.59 -11.22
C ALA A 136 35.57 1.04 -12.14
N HIS A 137 34.78 2.04 -11.72
CA HIS A 137 33.72 2.64 -12.52
C HIS A 137 34.26 3.24 -13.83
N GLU A 138 35.30 4.07 -13.75
CA GLU A 138 35.93 4.65 -14.93
C GLU A 138 36.55 3.59 -15.86
N LEU A 139 37.22 2.58 -15.30
CA LEU A 139 37.76 1.49 -16.11
C LEU A 139 36.65 0.71 -16.84
N SER A 140 35.47 0.60 -16.23
CA SER A 140 34.34 -0.07 -16.89
C SER A 140 33.87 0.67 -18.15
N HIS A 141 33.94 2.01 -18.18
CA HIS A 141 33.68 2.80 -19.39
C HIS A 141 34.68 2.48 -20.50
N CYS A 142 35.95 2.16 -20.18
CA CYS A 142 36.91 1.70 -21.18
C CYS A 142 36.45 0.41 -21.88
N TYR A 143 35.92 -0.54 -21.11
CA TYR A 143 35.37 -1.79 -21.67
C TYR A 143 34.13 -1.51 -22.52
N GLN A 144 33.21 -0.67 -22.05
CA GLN A 144 32.03 -0.27 -22.82
C GLN A 144 32.42 0.41 -24.14
N LEU A 145 33.34 1.37 -24.09
CA LEU A 145 33.82 2.11 -25.28
C LEU A 145 34.59 1.23 -26.25
N TYR A 146 35.32 0.21 -25.76
CA TYR A 146 36.02 -0.72 -26.63
C TYR A 146 35.08 -1.73 -27.31
N TYR A 147 34.18 -2.35 -26.54
CA TYR A 147 33.34 -3.46 -27.02
C TYR A 147 32.03 -2.99 -27.67
N ILE A 148 31.53 -1.82 -27.28
CA ILE A 148 30.22 -1.29 -27.68
C ILE A 148 30.33 0.21 -28.09
N PRO A 149 31.33 0.59 -28.91
CA PRO A 149 31.68 2.00 -29.15
C PRO A 149 30.52 2.85 -29.67
N ASP A 150 29.73 2.30 -30.61
CA ASP A 150 28.63 3.02 -31.25
C ASP A 150 27.49 3.29 -30.27
N ALA A 151 27.24 2.37 -29.34
CA ALA A 151 26.21 2.56 -28.32
C ALA A 151 26.68 3.49 -27.20
N THR A 152 27.96 3.44 -26.83
CA THR A 152 28.50 4.25 -25.73
C THR A 152 28.74 5.71 -26.15
N ASN A 153 29.19 5.98 -27.37
CA ASN A 153 29.53 7.33 -27.85
C ASN A 153 28.34 8.13 -28.41
N MET A 154 27.12 7.86 -27.95
CA MET A 154 25.95 8.61 -28.38
C MET A 154 25.94 10.04 -27.84
N PRO A 155 25.53 11.04 -28.66
CA PRO A 155 25.31 12.39 -28.16
C PRO A 155 24.09 12.41 -27.23
N GLY A 156 24.20 13.14 -26.12
CA GLY A 156 23.10 13.35 -25.18
C GLY A 156 23.29 12.61 -23.85
N ARG A 157 22.18 12.40 -23.14
CA ARG A 157 22.14 11.74 -21.81
C ARG A 157 21.27 10.48 -21.79
N GLU A 158 20.73 10.11 -22.93
CA GLU A 158 19.74 9.04 -23.08
C GLU A 158 20.35 7.65 -22.93
N ASN A 159 21.67 7.49 -23.07
CA ASN A 159 22.37 6.23 -22.85
C ASN A 159 22.87 6.04 -21.41
N LEU A 160 22.82 7.08 -20.57
CA LEU A 160 23.37 7.04 -19.21
C LEU A 160 22.72 5.97 -18.33
N TRP A 161 21.48 5.58 -18.64
CA TRP A 161 20.78 4.53 -17.90
C TRP A 161 21.50 3.19 -17.91
N TRP A 162 22.19 2.87 -19.00
CA TRP A 162 22.99 1.67 -19.09
C TRP A 162 24.48 1.96 -18.97
N VAL A 163 24.99 3.05 -19.54
CA VAL A 163 26.41 3.41 -19.47
C VAL A 163 26.84 3.62 -18.01
N GLU A 164 26.22 4.57 -17.32
CA GLU A 164 26.54 4.88 -15.91
C GLU A 164 25.99 3.81 -14.96
N GLY A 165 24.76 3.33 -15.23
CA GLY A 165 24.12 2.32 -14.41
C GLY A 165 24.90 1.01 -14.34
N SER A 166 25.37 0.53 -15.49
CA SER A 166 26.17 -0.71 -15.55
C SER A 166 27.62 -0.50 -15.11
N ALA A 167 28.17 0.71 -15.29
CA ALA A 167 29.49 1.05 -14.77
C ALA A 167 29.52 1.03 -13.23
N GLN A 168 28.48 1.57 -12.58
CA GLN A 168 28.32 1.47 -11.12
C GLN A 168 28.14 0.02 -10.66
N TRP A 169 27.37 -0.78 -11.40
CA TRP A 169 27.22 -2.20 -11.10
C TRP A 169 28.52 -2.99 -11.27
N LEU A 170 29.28 -2.75 -12.34
CA LEU A 170 30.59 -3.38 -12.53
C LEU A 170 31.55 -3.01 -11.40
N ALA A 171 31.62 -1.74 -11.02
CA ALA A 171 32.41 -1.29 -9.88
C ALA A 171 32.01 -1.98 -8.56
N SER A 172 30.72 -2.25 -8.36
CA SER A 172 30.22 -2.94 -7.16
C SER A 172 30.58 -4.41 -7.09
N LEU A 173 30.89 -5.05 -8.22
CA LEU A 173 31.47 -6.40 -8.25
C LEU A 173 32.90 -6.42 -7.72
N VAL A 174 33.67 -5.35 -7.97
CA VAL A 174 35.08 -5.25 -7.54
C VAL A 174 35.18 -4.83 -6.07
N TYR A 175 34.39 -3.83 -5.67
CA TYR A 175 34.45 -3.19 -4.36
C TYR A 175 33.11 -3.21 -3.62
N PRO A 176 32.53 -4.39 -3.32
CA PRO A 176 31.18 -4.48 -2.75
C PRO A 176 31.03 -3.76 -1.41
N ALA A 177 32.10 -3.70 -0.60
CA ALA A 177 32.09 -3.01 0.70
C ALA A 177 31.96 -1.48 0.61
N GLN A 178 32.17 -0.89 -0.58
CA GLN A 178 32.04 0.55 -0.82
C GLN A 178 30.66 0.95 -1.32
N PHE A 179 29.71 0.01 -1.48
CA PHE A 179 28.36 0.27 -1.98
C PHE A 179 27.30 0.10 -0.87
N PRO A 180 26.18 0.85 -0.93
CA PRO A 180 25.86 1.88 -1.93
C PRO A 180 26.69 3.17 -1.76
N VAL A 181 27.12 3.77 -2.89
CA VAL A 181 27.76 5.10 -2.92
C VAL A 181 26.71 6.21 -2.87
N GLU A 182 27.07 7.44 -2.50
CA GLU A 182 26.12 8.56 -2.32
C GLU A 182 25.18 8.79 -3.52
N SER A 183 25.70 8.71 -4.75
CA SER A 183 24.90 8.87 -5.98
C SER A 183 23.81 7.80 -6.14
N SER A 184 23.98 6.62 -5.54
CA SER A 184 23.01 5.52 -5.55
C SER A 184 21.95 5.62 -4.44
N LEU A 185 22.13 6.52 -3.45
CA LEU A 185 21.14 6.76 -2.39
C LEU A 185 19.90 7.51 -2.89
N LEU A 186 19.98 8.13 -4.07
CA LEU A 186 18.87 8.85 -4.71
C LEU A 186 17.91 7.93 -5.49
N PHE A 187 18.05 6.62 -5.34
CA PHE A 187 17.22 5.64 -6.06
C PHE A 187 15.73 5.82 -5.77
N ARG A 188 14.95 5.75 -6.85
CA ARG A 188 13.48 5.79 -6.81
C ARG A 188 12.95 4.78 -7.81
N TYR A 189 12.26 3.76 -7.29
CA TYR A 189 11.68 2.68 -8.11
C TYR A 189 10.56 3.16 -9.05
N ASN A 190 9.97 4.33 -8.78
CA ASN A 190 8.88 4.93 -9.57
C ASN A 190 9.34 5.95 -10.63
N ARG A 191 10.61 5.85 -11.06
CA ARG A 191 11.12 6.58 -12.21
C ARG A 191 11.34 5.62 -13.37
N ASP A 192 11.12 6.12 -14.59
CA ASP A 192 11.44 5.38 -15.81
C ASP A 192 12.93 5.03 -15.78
N ALA A 193 13.25 3.74 -15.85
CA ALA A 193 14.62 3.26 -15.85
C ALA A 193 15.48 3.91 -16.93
N LEU A 194 14.91 4.28 -18.09
CA LEU A 194 15.62 4.97 -19.17
C LEU A 194 16.00 6.42 -18.84
N SER A 195 15.41 7.01 -17.79
CA SER A 195 15.60 8.41 -17.40
C SER A 195 16.57 8.63 -16.24
N VAL A 196 17.12 7.54 -15.68
CA VAL A 196 18.00 7.58 -14.50
C VAL A 196 19.36 7.00 -14.86
N ALA A 197 20.44 7.55 -14.30
CA ALA A 197 21.82 7.15 -14.59
C ALA A 197 22.36 6.19 -13.51
N TYR A 198 23.20 6.68 -12.60
CA TYR A 198 23.89 5.91 -11.55
C TYR A 198 23.00 4.98 -10.72
N THR A 199 21.77 5.39 -10.41
CA THR A 199 20.86 4.58 -9.58
C THR A 199 20.36 3.31 -10.30
N ASN A 200 20.60 3.17 -11.61
CA ASN A 200 20.34 1.91 -12.32
C ASN A 200 21.32 0.79 -11.96
N LEU A 201 22.33 1.04 -11.12
CA LEU A 201 23.06 0.00 -10.39
C LEU A 201 22.13 -1.13 -9.93
N TYR A 202 20.98 -0.80 -9.32
CA TYR A 202 20.06 -1.81 -8.77
C TYR A 202 19.32 -2.60 -9.85
N LEU A 203 19.06 -2.00 -11.02
CA LEU A 203 18.51 -2.71 -12.16
C LEU A 203 19.56 -3.67 -12.72
N TRP A 204 20.80 -3.23 -12.92
CA TRP A 204 21.90 -4.09 -13.39
C TRP A 204 22.26 -5.20 -12.40
N ALA A 205 22.19 -4.93 -11.10
CA ALA A 205 22.33 -5.94 -10.06
C ALA A 205 21.19 -6.98 -10.11
N PHE A 206 19.95 -6.54 -10.36
CA PHE A 206 18.83 -7.45 -10.59
C PHE A 206 19.05 -8.30 -11.85
N ILE A 207 19.46 -7.70 -12.96
CA ILE A 207 19.75 -8.40 -14.22
C ILE A 207 20.79 -9.48 -13.99
N ALA A 208 21.85 -9.19 -13.25
CA ALA A 208 22.92 -10.14 -12.97
C ALA A 208 22.55 -11.24 -11.95
N SER A 209 21.44 -11.08 -11.23
CA SER A 209 21.00 -12.03 -10.20
C SER A 209 20.23 -13.22 -10.77
N SER A 210 20.00 -14.25 -9.94
CA SER A 210 19.09 -15.36 -10.25
C SER A 210 17.64 -14.93 -10.49
N GLU A 211 17.27 -13.70 -10.10
CA GLU A 211 15.96 -13.13 -10.36
C GLU A 211 15.81 -12.48 -11.75
N GLY A 212 16.93 -12.11 -12.38
CA GLY A 212 16.98 -11.51 -13.70
C GLY A 212 17.45 -12.50 -14.77
N ALA A 213 18.55 -12.16 -15.44
CA ALA A 213 19.19 -12.96 -16.49
C ALA A 213 20.11 -14.09 -15.94
N GLY A 214 20.29 -14.18 -14.62
CA GLY A 214 20.85 -15.35 -13.95
C GLY A 214 22.34 -15.30 -13.61
N SER A 215 23.12 -14.38 -14.21
CA SER A 215 24.55 -14.24 -13.89
C SER A 215 25.14 -12.89 -14.31
N PRO A 216 26.29 -12.48 -13.75
CA PRO A 216 27.06 -11.35 -14.25
C PRO A 216 27.44 -11.46 -15.73
N GLN A 217 27.75 -12.68 -16.20
CA GLN A 217 28.06 -12.92 -17.61
C GLN A 217 26.85 -12.62 -18.51
N ALA A 218 25.66 -13.08 -18.14
CA ALA A 218 24.43 -12.81 -18.89
C ALA A 218 24.09 -11.31 -18.94
N ALA A 219 24.35 -10.58 -17.84
CA ALA A 219 24.20 -9.12 -17.82
C ALA A 219 25.16 -8.42 -18.80
N VAL A 220 26.43 -8.84 -18.86
CA VAL A 220 27.41 -8.29 -19.82
C VAL A 220 27.07 -8.71 -21.25
N ASP A 221 26.64 -9.95 -21.49
CA ASP A 221 26.17 -10.38 -22.81
C ASP A 221 24.97 -9.56 -23.29
N TYR A 222 24.03 -9.25 -22.40
CA TYR A 222 22.92 -8.33 -22.70
C TYR A 222 23.43 -6.90 -22.98
N MET A 223 24.35 -6.38 -22.15
CA MET A 223 24.97 -5.06 -22.38
C MET A 223 25.61 -4.96 -23.77
N MET A 224 26.30 -6.01 -24.23
CA MET A 224 26.91 -6.06 -25.57
C MET A 224 25.90 -6.03 -26.72
N THR A 225 24.60 -6.13 -26.45
CA THR A 225 23.52 -6.00 -27.45
C THR A 225 22.87 -4.62 -27.49
N MET A 226 23.35 -3.65 -26.69
CA MET A 226 22.79 -2.31 -26.66
C MET A 226 22.81 -1.65 -28.06
N PRO A 227 21.68 -1.11 -28.53
CA PRO A 227 21.62 -0.49 -29.85
C PRO A 227 22.32 0.87 -29.85
N ALA A 228 22.81 1.28 -31.03
CA ALA A 228 23.42 2.59 -31.25
C ALA A 228 22.39 3.71 -31.55
N GLU A 229 21.10 3.41 -31.41
CA GLU A 229 20.01 4.34 -31.69
C GLU A 229 19.15 4.52 -30.43
N VAL A 230 19.01 5.77 -29.97
CA VAL A 230 18.22 6.12 -28.77
C VAL A 230 16.78 5.61 -28.86
N GLY A 231 16.17 5.69 -30.04
CA GLY A 231 14.80 5.22 -30.29
C GLY A 231 14.61 3.72 -30.06
N ALA A 232 15.68 2.93 -30.11
CA ALA A 232 15.63 1.48 -29.92
C ALA A 232 15.86 1.04 -28.46
N PHE A 233 16.20 1.94 -27.53
CA PHE A 233 16.40 1.59 -26.12
C PHE A 233 15.17 0.97 -25.43
N PRO A 234 13.94 1.47 -25.65
CA PRO A 234 12.76 0.82 -25.07
C PRO A 234 12.64 -0.63 -25.50
N ASP A 235 12.87 -0.93 -26.78
CA ASP A 235 12.78 -2.30 -27.30
C ASP A 235 13.92 -3.19 -26.78
N ALA A 236 15.12 -2.62 -26.60
CA ALA A 236 16.24 -3.33 -25.98
C ALA A 236 15.92 -3.69 -24.51
N LEU A 237 15.49 -2.70 -23.72
CA LEU A 237 15.11 -2.90 -22.31
C LEU A 237 13.91 -3.83 -22.15
N ALA A 238 12.99 -3.85 -23.11
CA ALA A 238 11.88 -4.79 -23.12
C ALA A 238 12.32 -6.25 -23.26
N LYS A 239 13.46 -6.50 -23.90
CA LYS A 239 14.02 -7.82 -24.19
C LYS A 239 15.06 -8.27 -23.16
N LEU A 240 15.14 -7.55 -22.03
CA LEU A 240 16.11 -7.79 -20.98
C LEU A 240 16.13 -9.25 -20.48
N ASN A 241 14.95 -9.85 -20.36
CA ASN A 241 14.81 -11.28 -20.10
C ASN A 241 14.10 -11.91 -21.30
N PRO A 242 14.79 -12.64 -22.20
CA PRO A 242 14.16 -13.18 -23.39
C PRO A 242 13.08 -14.25 -23.11
N SER A 243 13.03 -14.78 -21.88
CA SER A 243 12.05 -15.78 -21.46
C SER A 243 10.76 -15.19 -20.86
N GLN A 244 10.73 -13.88 -20.60
CA GLN A 244 9.61 -13.19 -19.96
C GLN A 244 9.32 -11.88 -20.68
N ASP A 245 8.07 -11.43 -20.69
CA ASP A 245 7.81 -10.08 -21.18
C ASP A 245 8.38 -9.01 -20.21
N SER A 246 8.49 -7.78 -20.70
CA SER A 246 9.03 -6.67 -19.92
C SER A 246 8.21 -6.33 -18.68
N VAL A 247 6.91 -6.60 -18.70
CA VAL A 247 6.01 -6.23 -17.59
C VAL A 247 6.23 -7.18 -16.43
N GLU A 248 6.32 -8.48 -16.72
CA GLU A 248 6.65 -9.49 -15.73
C GLU A 248 8.07 -9.33 -15.20
N THR A 249 9.02 -8.99 -16.07
CA THR A 249 10.41 -8.72 -15.67
C THR A 249 10.48 -7.59 -14.64
N PHE A 250 9.81 -6.46 -14.92
CA PHE A 250 9.79 -5.32 -14.00
C PHE A 250 8.95 -5.60 -12.75
N HIS A 251 7.92 -6.44 -12.83
CA HIS A 251 7.17 -6.86 -11.65
C HIS A 251 7.99 -7.72 -10.71
N ARG A 252 8.75 -8.66 -11.27
CA ARG A 252 9.71 -9.48 -10.52
C ARG A 252 10.82 -8.62 -9.91
N TRP A 253 11.31 -7.63 -10.64
CA TRP A 253 12.28 -6.66 -10.10
C TRP A 253 11.70 -5.92 -8.88
N MET A 254 10.45 -5.49 -8.95
CA MET A 254 9.78 -4.82 -7.83
C MET A 254 9.61 -5.73 -6.61
N PHE A 255 9.27 -7.01 -6.80
CA PHE A 255 9.27 -7.98 -5.69
C PHE A 255 10.65 -8.20 -5.11
N ALA A 256 11.67 -8.37 -5.96
CA ALA A 256 13.05 -8.54 -5.51
C ALA A 256 13.53 -7.33 -4.69
N LEU A 257 13.16 -6.11 -5.10
CA LEU A 257 13.40 -4.90 -4.31
C LEU A 257 12.65 -4.93 -2.98
N LEU A 258 11.34 -5.20 -2.96
CA LEU A 258 10.57 -5.21 -1.72
C LEU A 258 11.06 -6.24 -0.70
N GLU A 259 11.54 -7.38 -1.18
CA GLU A 259 11.96 -8.51 -0.35
C GLU A 259 13.44 -8.50 0.01
N GLY A 260 14.20 -7.49 -0.42
CA GLY A 260 15.62 -7.40 -0.09
C GLY A 260 16.51 -8.37 -0.89
N ARG A 261 16.03 -8.87 -2.04
CA ARG A 261 16.73 -9.86 -2.87
C ARG A 261 17.69 -9.24 -3.89
N VAL A 262 17.67 -7.92 -4.07
CA VAL A 262 18.62 -7.23 -4.97
C VAL A 262 19.91 -6.91 -4.20
N PRO A 263 21.11 -7.25 -4.73
CA PRO A 263 22.38 -6.87 -4.11
C PRO A 263 22.48 -5.36 -3.85
N PHE A 264 23.19 -5.00 -2.77
CA PHE A 264 23.34 -3.61 -2.30
C PHE A 264 22.02 -2.93 -1.93
N GLN A 265 20.95 -3.72 -1.75
CA GLN A 265 19.57 -3.35 -1.46
C GLN A 265 19.39 -1.87 -1.13
N PRO A 266 18.76 -1.08 -2.01
CA PRO A 266 18.59 0.33 -1.73
C PRO A 266 17.84 0.48 -0.41
N GLN A 267 18.15 1.53 0.35
CA GLN A 267 17.21 1.97 1.37
C GLN A 267 15.94 2.34 0.61
N ILE A 268 14.97 1.42 0.60
CA ILE A 268 13.59 1.72 0.27
C ILE A 268 13.08 2.48 1.49
N ASN A 269 13.60 3.70 1.69
CA ASN A 269 13.03 4.62 2.65
C ASN A 269 11.57 4.72 2.23
N LEU A 270 10.71 4.38 3.19
CA LEU A 270 9.29 4.16 3.00
C LEU A 270 8.41 5.43 3.08
N PRO A 271 8.85 6.70 2.86
CA PRO A 271 7.87 7.76 2.72
C PRO A 271 7.42 7.77 1.25
N GLY A 272 6.55 6.85 0.85
CA GLY A 272 6.22 6.76 -0.57
C GLY A 272 5.24 5.69 -0.97
N PHE A 273 4.26 5.38 -0.12
CA PHE A 273 3.04 4.87 -0.73
C PHE A 273 2.47 5.98 -1.61
N SER A 274 2.21 5.69 -2.88
CA SER A 274 1.20 6.45 -3.59
C SER A 274 -0.12 6.22 -2.85
N LEU A 275 -0.52 7.21 -2.04
CA LEU A 275 -1.78 7.16 -1.31
C LEU A 275 -2.92 7.47 -2.29
N ARG A 276 -3.95 6.64 -2.26
CA ARG A 276 -5.20 6.87 -2.97
C ARG A 276 -6.37 6.64 -2.02
N VAL A 277 -7.40 7.45 -2.14
CA VAL A 277 -8.67 7.25 -1.44
C VAL A 277 -9.68 6.78 -2.48
N VAL A 278 -10.46 5.75 -2.15
CA VAL A 278 -11.56 5.31 -3.00
C VAL A 278 -12.57 6.45 -3.10
N SER A 279 -12.82 6.92 -4.33
CA SER A 279 -13.80 7.97 -4.61
C SER A 279 -14.83 7.41 -5.57
N GLY A 280 -16.08 7.28 -5.12
CA GLY A 280 -17.15 6.69 -5.93
C GLY A 280 -16.93 5.22 -6.31
N GLY A 281 -16.22 4.45 -5.47
CA GLY A 281 -15.90 3.04 -5.75
C GLY A 281 -14.72 2.83 -6.70
N GLU A 282 -13.99 3.88 -7.11
CA GLU A 282 -12.87 3.77 -8.04
C GLU A 282 -11.59 4.38 -7.44
N ALA A 283 -10.43 3.80 -7.78
CA ALA A 283 -9.12 4.42 -7.62
C ALA A 283 -8.30 4.30 -8.91
N ARG A 284 -7.70 5.41 -9.36
CA ARG A 284 -6.89 5.47 -10.59
C ARG A 284 -5.40 5.58 -10.31
N PHE A 285 -4.62 4.93 -11.16
CA PHE A 285 -3.18 4.82 -11.06
C PHE A 285 -2.52 5.01 -12.40
N ASN A 286 -1.33 5.61 -12.37
CA ASN A 286 -0.39 5.55 -13.46
C ASN A 286 1.03 5.38 -12.92
N THR A 287 1.86 4.72 -13.70
CA THR A 287 3.26 4.47 -13.37
C THR A 287 4.08 4.69 -14.64
N PRO A 288 5.27 5.34 -14.56
CA PRO A 288 6.15 5.45 -15.73
C PRO A 288 6.48 4.07 -16.32
N ARG A 289 6.79 4.00 -17.61
CA ARG A 289 7.31 2.76 -18.21
C ARG A 289 8.60 2.33 -17.51
N PHE A 290 8.93 1.04 -17.58
CA PHE A 290 10.15 0.47 -16.99
C PHE A 290 10.36 0.91 -15.53
N SER A 291 9.30 0.85 -14.74
CA SER A 291 9.32 1.27 -13.34
C SER A 291 8.26 0.51 -12.55
N GLY A 292 8.24 0.71 -11.24
CA GLY A 292 7.17 0.24 -10.40
C GLY A 292 6.66 1.27 -9.43
N ASP A 293 5.61 0.92 -8.72
CA ASP A 293 5.07 1.73 -7.64
C ASP A 293 4.59 0.83 -6.51
N ARG A 294 4.63 1.36 -5.28
CA ARG A 294 3.99 0.75 -4.12
C ARG A 294 2.89 1.70 -3.71
N ALA A 295 1.65 1.25 -3.76
CA ALA A 295 0.51 2.09 -3.47
C ALA A 295 -0.28 1.56 -2.28
N LYS A 296 -1.03 2.46 -1.64
CA LYS A 296 -1.99 2.08 -0.61
C LYS A 296 -3.30 2.81 -0.86
N VAL A 297 -4.36 2.03 -1.02
CA VAL A 297 -5.73 2.50 -1.18
C VAL A 297 -6.41 2.52 0.18
N PHE A 298 -7.14 3.59 0.49
CA PHE A 298 -7.90 3.78 1.74
C PHE A 298 -9.37 4.04 1.46
N GLY A 299 -10.20 3.88 2.50
CA GLY A 299 -11.63 4.18 2.44
C GLY A 299 -12.47 3.02 1.89
N ILE A 300 -11.91 1.80 1.90
CA ILE A 300 -12.66 0.59 1.51
C ILE A 300 -13.54 0.22 2.70
N LYS A 301 -14.85 0.40 2.55
CA LYS A 301 -15.88 -0.02 3.52
C LYS A 301 -16.51 -1.32 3.03
N VAL A 302 -16.88 -2.18 3.97
CA VAL A 302 -17.53 -3.47 3.71
C VAL A 302 -18.62 -3.63 4.76
N GLU A 303 -19.85 -3.81 4.33
CA GLU A 303 -20.97 -4.02 5.24
C GLU A 303 -20.91 -5.41 5.89
N PRO A 304 -21.48 -5.58 7.10
CA PRO A 304 -21.62 -6.91 7.71
C PRO A 304 -22.29 -7.91 6.76
N GLY A 305 -21.74 -9.12 6.67
CA GLY A 305 -22.17 -10.16 5.73
C GLY A 305 -21.48 -10.17 4.38
N ASN A 306 -20.66 -9.16 4.08
CA ASN A 306 -20.01 -9.03 2.78
C ASN A 306 -18.49 -9.23 2.85
N ARG A 307 -17.89 -9.39 1.66
CA ARG A 307 -16.46 -9.22 1.40
C ARG A 307 -16.25 -8.07 0.43
N ALA A 308 -15.11 -7.39 0.55
CA ALA A 308 -14.69 -6.43 -0.48
C ALA A 308 -14.32 -7.17 -1.75
N VAL A 309 -14.63 -6.58 -2.90
CA VAL A 309 -14.23 -7.04 -4.21
C VAL A 309 -13.38 -5.96 -4.86
N VAL A 310 -12.22 -6.34 -5.41
CA VAL A 310 -11.42 -5.45 -6.25
C VAL A 310 -11.32 -6.02 -7.66
N THR A 311 -11.54 -5.17 -8.65
CA THR A 311 -11.38 -5.50 -10.07
C THR A 311 -10.42 -4.49 -10.69
N ALA A 312 -9.29 -4.97 -11.20
CA ALA A 312 -8.37 -4.14 -11.99
C ALA A 312 -8.86 -4.06 -13.43
N THR A 313 -9.06 -2.87 -13.97
CA THR A 313 -9.49 -2.66 -15.36
C THR A 313 -8.51 -1.76 -16.09
N THR A 314 -8.52 -1.86 -17.43
CA THR A 314 -7.64 -1.05 -18.29
C THR A 314 -6.16 -1.35 -18.03
N LEU A 315 -5.83 -2.62 -17.69
CA LEU A 315 -4.45 -3.12 -17.78
C LEU A 315 -4.08 -3.37 -19.25
N LEU A 316 -4.18 -2.31 -20.08
CA LEU A 316 -4.05 -2.28 -21.54
C LEU A 316 -2.95 -3.24 -22.01
N ASP A 317 -3.24 -4.21 -22.86
CA ASP A 317 -2.26 -5.11 -23.52
C ASP A 317 -1.15 -5.67 -22.60
N ASN A 318 -1.49 -5.98 -21.34
CA ASN A 318 -0.55 -6.42 -20.31
C ASN A 318 0.51 -5.38 -19.93
N ASN A 319 0.34 -4.09 -20.23
CA ASN A 319 1.29 -3.02 -19.92
C ASN A 319 1.59 -2.89 -18.43
N TYR A 320 0.61 -3.26 -17.60
CA TYR A 320 0.66 -3.17 -16.16
C TYR A 320 0.62 -4.55 -15.52
N ALA A 321 1.42 -4.68 -14.48
CA ALA A 321 1.39 -5.76 -13.54
C ALA A 321 0.96 -5.21 -12.18
N VAL A 322 -0.13 -5.73 -11.62
CA VAL A 322 -0.66 -5.27 -10.33
C VAL A 322 -0.86 -6.47 -9.41
N SER A 323 -0.18 -6.46 -8.27
CA SER A 323 -0.41 -7.43 -7.20
C SER A 323 -0.95 -6.71 -5.97
N ALA A 324 -1.94 -7.30 -5.32
CA ALA A 324 -2.54 -6.79 -4.09
C ALA A 324 -2.09 -7.64 -2.90
N LYS A 325 -1.82 -7.01 -1.76
CA LYS A 325 -1.49 -7.71 -0.53
C LYS A 325 -2.77 -8.11 0.19
N ILE A 326 -3.14 -9.39 0.09
CA ILE A 326 -4.34 -9.97 0.70
C ILE A 326 -3.89 -10.90 1.83
N GLY A 327 -4.23 -10.52 3.06
CA GLY A 327 -3.69 -11.19 4.25
C GLY A 327 -2.18 -11.08 4.34
N THR A 328 -1.47 -12.21 4.26
CA THR A 328 0.00 -12.29 4.28
C THR A 328 0.62 -12.52 2.91
N THR A 329 -0.20 -12.72 1.88
CA THR A 329 0.25 -13.08 0.53
C THR A 329 0.05 -11.94 -0.47
N TRP A 330 0.89 -11.90 -1.49
CA TRP A 330 0.67 -11.06 -2.66
C TRP A 330 -0.09 -11.86 -3.72
N GLU A 331 -1.21 -11.33 -4.18
CA GLU A 331 -2.05 -11.95 -5.19
C GLU A 331 -2.11 -11.09 -6.45
N ARG A 332 -1.92 -11.71 -7.62
CA ARG A 332 -1.97 -11.02 -8.91
C ARG A 332 -3.41 -10.64 -9.24
N LEU A 333 -3.64 -9.36 -9.53
CA LEU A 333 -4.94 -8.87 -10.03
C LEU A 333 -5.01 -9.02 -11.56
N PRO A 334 -5.88 -9.89 -12.10
CA PRO A 334 -6.06 -10.03 -13.54
C PRO A 334 -6.94 -8.90 -14.09
N ASN A 335 -6.74 -8.55 -15.37
CA ASN A 335 -7.58 -7.54 -16.02
C ASN A 335 -9.04 -8.01 -16.11
N GLY A 336 -9.96 -7.24 -15.54
CA GLY A 336 -11.41 -7.47 -15.57
C GLY A 336 -11.89 -8.61 -14.66
N ARG A 337 -11.03 -9.20 -13.82
CA ARG A 337 -11.43 -10.28 -12.90
C ARG A 337 -11.53 -9.77 -11.46
N GLU A 338 -12.63 -10.15 -10.82
CA GLU A 338 -12.90 -9.89 -9.41
C GLU A 338 -11.98 -10.71 -8.50
N VAL A 339 -11.46 -10.07 -7.46
CA VAL A 339 -10.73 -10.69 -6.36
C VAL A 339 -11.37 -10.28 -5.03
N GLU A 340 -11.80 -11.26 -4.24
CA GLU A 340 -12.52 -11.05 -2.97
C GLU A 340 -11.54 -11.03 -1.78
N PHE A 341 -11.62 -10.01 -0.93
CA PHE A 341 -10.71 -9.86 0.22
C PHE A 341 -11.37 -9.15 1.41
N CYS A 342 -10.69 -9.20 2.54
CA CYS A 342 -11.06 -8.43 3.72
C CYS A 342 -10.05 -7.32 4.00
N PRO A 343 -10.44 -6.03 3.86
CA PRO A 343 -9.51 -4.92 4.01
C PRO A 343 -9.04 -4.80 5.47
N LYS A 344 -7.73 -4.71 5.67
CA LYS A 344 -7.17 -4.42 7.00
C LYS A 344 -7.21 -2.91 7.22
N ASN A 345 -7.97 -2.47 8.22
CA ASN A 345 -8.18 -1.05 8.55
C ASN A 345 -8.70 -0.23 7.34
N GLY A 346 -9.62 -0.80 6.56
CA GLY A 346 -10.22 -0.14 5.39
C GLY A 346 -9.21 0.20 4.29
N SER A 347 -8.12 -0.58 4.18
CA SER A 347 -7.05 -0.32 3.22
C SER A 347 -6.58 -1.56 2.46
N LEU A 348 -6.05 -1.34 1.25
CA LEU A 348 -5.42 -2.35 0.39
C LEU A 348 -4.05 -1.86 -0.06
N GLU A 349 -3.02 -2.69 0.11
CA GLU A 349 -1.67 -2.41 -0.36
C GLU A 349 -1.46 -3.04 -1.74
N LEU A 350 -0.78 -2.31 -2.63
CA LEU A 350 -0.56 -2.70 -4.01
C LEU A 350 0.92 -2.61 -4.38
N LEU A 351 1.35 -3.54 -5.22
CA LEU A 351 2.58 -3.48 -5.98
C LEU A 351 2.22 -3.35 -7.46
N ILE A 352 2.65 -2.25 -8.06
CA ILE A 352 2.35 -1.90 -9.45
C ILE A 352 3.66 -1.90 -10.22
N SER A 353 3.64 -2.37 -11.46
CA SER A 353 4.82 -2.36 -12.34
C SER A 353 4.39 -2.14 -13.78
N ARG A 354 5.22 -1.48 -14.58
CA ARG A 354 4.93 -1.20 -15.99
C ARG A 354 6.13 -1.54 -16.87
N GLY A 355 5.88 -2.24 -17.97
CA GLY A 355 6.88 -2.57 -19.00
C GLY A 355 6.98 -1.52 -20.12
N SER A 356 7.25 -1.97 -21.35
CA SER A 356 7.71 -1.15 -22.49
C SER A 356 6.66 -0.45 -23.36
N SER A 357 5.37 -0.67 -23.12
CA SER A 357 4.33 -0.47 -24.14
C SER A 357 4.21 0.95 -24.76
N PRO A 358 3.86 1.07 -26.07
CA PRO A 358 4.22 2.22 -26.88
C PRO A 358 3.24 3.41 -26.97
N SER A 359 2.05 3.40 -26.36
CA SER A 359 0.96 4.25 -26.90
C SER A 359 0.48 5.48 -26.11
N THR A 360 0.99 5.76 -24.90
CA THR A 360 0.74 7.04 -24.20
C THR A 360 1.79 7.24 -23.10
N ASP A 361 2.14 8.50 -22.81
CA ASP A 361 3.19 8.81 -21.83
C ASP A 361 2.93 8.09 -20.49
N ARG A 362 1.67 8.03 -20.05
CA ARG A 362 1.22 7.35 -18.82
C ARG A 362 -0.28 7.00 -18.88
N PRO A 363 -0.70 5.88 -19.50
CA PRO A 363 -2.12 5.50 -19.48
C PRO A 363 -2.52 5.17 -18.05
N ASP A 364 -3.67 5.67 -17.61
CA ASP A 364 -4.24 5.29 -16.32
C ASP A 364 -4.81 3.86 -16.40
N PHE A 365 -4.71 3.12 -15.30
CA PHE A 365 -5.55 1.97 -15.03
C PHE A 365 -6.41 2.23 -13.79
N SER A 366 -7.51 1.49 -13.67
CA SER A 366 -8.48 1.69 -12.59
C SER A 366 -8.58 0.43 -11.74
N LEU A 367 -8.75 0.64 -10.44
CA LEU A 367 -9.25 -0.37 -9.51
C LEU A 367 -10.68 0.00 -9.13
N ILE A 368 -11.61 -0.89 -9.42
CA ILE A 368 -13.01 -0.77 -9.04
C ILE A 368 -13.22 -1.58 -7.77
N PHE A 369 -13.81 -0.96 -6.76
CA PHE A 369 -14.12 -1.54 -5.46
C PHE A 369 -15.63 -1.67 -5.31
N THR A 370 -16.09 -2.90 -5.09
CA THR A 370 -17.48 -3.24 -4.77
C THR A 370 -17.49 -4.17 -3.55
N GLU A 371 -18.67 -4.64 -3.17
CA GLU A 371 -18.83 -5.66 -2.13
C GLU A 371 -19.80 -6.74 -2.60
N LYS A 372 -19.66 -7.92 -2.01
CA LYS A 372 -20.46 -9.10 -2.34
C LYS A 372 -20.74 -9.92 -1.09
N GLU A 373 -21.97 -10.37 -0.94
CA GLU A 373 -22.37 -11.28 0.13
C GLU A 373 -21.56 -12.58 0.06
N SER A 374 -21.12 -13.07 1.22
CA SER A 374 -20.22 -14.22 1.29
C SER A 374 -20.51 -15.09 2.49
N ASP A 375 -20.37 -16.40 2.32
CA ASP A 375 -20.39 -17.38 3.42
C ASP A 375 -19.20 -17.20 4.38
N THR A 376 -18.17 -16.44 3.97
CA THR A 376 -17.00 -16.09 4.79
C THR A 376 -16.79 -14.58 4.83
N PRO A 377 -17.74 -13.84 5.42
CA PRO A 377 -17.75 -12.38 5.37
C PRO A 377 -16.62 -11.80 6.22
N CYS A 378 -16.25 -10.56 5.95
CA CYS A 378 -15.20 -9.87 6.71
C CYS A 378 -15.63 -9.55 8.13
N VAL A 379 -16.91 -9.22 8.28
CA VAL A 379 -17.62 -9.11 9.55
C VAL A 379 -18.91 -9.91 9.37
N PRO A 380 -19.22 -10.91 10.22
CA PRO A 380 -20.50 -11.63 10.14
C PRO A 380 -21.67 -10.66 10.18
N LYS A 381 -22.77 -10.98 9.47
CA LYS A 381 -24.03 -10.28 9.73
C LYS A 381 -24.34 -10.45 11.22
N PRO A 382 -24.77 -9.39 11.94
CA PRO A 382 -25.39 -9.61 13.23
C PRO A 382 -26.46 -10.68 13.02
N ALA A 383 -26.51 -11.67 13.90
CA ALA A 383 -27.65 -12.58 13.90
C ALA A 383 -28.90 -11.67 13.96
N GLU A 384 -29.88 -11.92 13.10
CA GLU A 384 -31.21 -11.38 13.32
C GLU A 384 -31.65 -11.93 14.68
N GLU A 385 -31.39 -11.19 15.75
CA GLU A 385 -32.03 -11.42 17.03
C GLU A 385 -33.50 -11.18 16.74
N ASP A 386 -34.32 -12.23 16.80
CA ASP A 386 -35.77 -12.11 16.75
C ASP A 386 -36.16 -11.01 17.74
N ALA A 387 -36.51 -9.83 17.23
CA ALA A 387 -36.82 -8.66 18.04
C ALA A 387 -38.00 -8.95 19.00
N GLY A 388 -38.79 -10.01 18.74
CA GLY A 388 -39.84 -10.49 19.62
C GLY A 388 -39.41 -11.44 20.74
N ALA A 389 -38.21 -12.04 20.70
CA ALA A 389 -37.85 -13.15 21.60
C ALA A 389 -37.89 -12.77 23.09
N CYS A 390 -37.66 -11.49 23.43
CA CYS A 390 -37.81 -11.05 24.80
C CYS A 390 -39.28 -10.82 25.21
N VAL A 391 -40.09 -10.17 24.37
CA VAL A 391 -41.46 -9.78 24.72
C VAL A 391 -42.38 -11.00 24.78
N VAL A 392 -42.14 -12.01 23.94
CA VAL A 392 -42.92 -13.24 23.89
C VAL A 392 -42.86 -14.01 25.22
N GLY A 393 -44.03 -14.39 25.74
CA GLY A 393 -44.17 -15.12 26.99
C GLY A 393 -45.40 -14.72 27.82
N ASN A 394 -45.54 -15.36 28.98
CA ASN A 394 -46.55 -15.02 29.98
C ASN A 394 -45.96 -14.05 31.01
N TRP A 395 -46.71 -13.01 31.32
CA TRP A 395 -46.29 -11.89 32.14
C TRP A 395 -47.38 -11.54 33.14
N VAL A 396 -46.96 -11.18 34.35
CA VAL A 396 -47.84 -10.61 35.39
C VAL A 396 -47.41 -9.18 35.68
N VAL A 397 -48.36 -8.26 35.78
CA VAL A 397 -48.10 -6.87 36.14
C VAL A 397 -47.77 -6.82 37.63
N ILE A 398 -46.56 -6.41 37.98
CA ILE A 398 -46.08 -6.29 39.37
C ILE A 398 -45.98 -4.85 39.85
N ASP A 399 -45.99 -3.89 38.93
CA ASP A 399 -46.10 -2.47 39.24
C ASP A 399 -47.03 -1.80 38.23
N TYR A 400 -48.01 -1.06 38.74
CA TYR A 400 -49.08 -0.46 37.96
C TYR A 400 -49.14 1.05 38.21
N PRO A 401 -49.26 1.87 37.16
CA PRO A 401 -49.27 3.33 37.26
C PRO A 401 -50.59 3.85 37.87
N VAL A 402 -50.66 3.90 39.20
CA VAL A 402 -51.85 4.29 39.99
C VAL A 402 -52.47 5.63 39.57
N LYS A 403 -51.65 6.56 39.04
CA LYS A 403 -52.11 7.85 38.50
C LYS A 403 -53.19 7.70 37.41
N MET A 404 -53.25 6.57 36.71
CA MET A 404 -54.28 6.27 35.72
C MET A 404 -55.68 6.15 36.33
N LEU A 405 -55.80 5.81 37.62
CA LEU A 405 -57.08 5.73 38.33
C LEU A 405 -57.56 7.09 38.86
N GLY A 406 -56.89 8.19 38.48
CA GLY A 406 -57.32 9.55 38.82
C GLY A 406 -56.85 10.08 40.18
N GLY A 407 -55.89 9.43 40.83
CA GLY A 407 -55.34 9.91 42.10
C GLY A 407 -54.18 9.06 42.63
N SER A 408 -53.49 9.55 43.66
CA SER A 408 -52.44 8.82 44.39
C SER A 408 -52.97 7.88 45.47
N ASP A 409 -54.28 7.88 45.69
CA ASP A 409 -54.90 7.39 46.93
C ASP A 409 -55.44 5.97 46.77
N PHE A 410 -55.14 5.30 45.65
CA PHE A 410 -55.50 3.91 45.43
C PHE A 410 -54.36 2.98 45.81
N VAL A 411 -54.69 1.93 46.54
CA VAL A 411 -53.87 0.72 46.67
C VAL A 411 -54.39 -0.27 45.63
N VAL A 412 -53.53 -0.68 44.70
CA VAL A 412 -53.89 -1.55 43.59
C VAL A 412 -53.24 -2.92 43.79
N ASP A 413 -54.05 -3.96 43.80
CA ASP A 413 -53.60 -5.35 43.66
C ASP A 413 -53.67 -5.76 42.20
N THR A 414 -52.54 -6.18 41.63
CA THR A 414 -52.40 -6.63 40.24
C THR A 414 -51.92 -8.08 40.15
N THR A 415 -52.03 -8.86 41.23
CA THR A 415 -51.49 -10.22 41.29
C THR A 415 -52.04 -11.16 40.21
N GLU A 416 -53.26 -10.92 39.74
CA GLU A 416 -53.89 -11.70 38.68
C GLU A 416 -53.92 -10.96 37.31
N TYR A 417 -53.38 -9.74 37.25
CA TYR A 417 -53.28 -8.97 36.00
C TYR A 417 -52.18 -9.56 35.12
N THR A 418 -52.59 -10.24 34.04
CA THR A 418 -51.69 -11.00 33.18
C THR A 418 -51.75 -10.60 31.71
N TYR A 419 -50.62 -10.81 31.02
CA TYR A 419 -50.47 -10.74 29.56
C TYR A 419 -49.78 -12.01 29.04
N THR A 420 -50.18 -12.47 27.87
CA THR A 420 -49.53 -13.53 27.10
C THR A 420 -49.22 -12.97 25.72
N PHE A 421 -47.97 -12.63 25.45
CA PHE A 421 -47.51 -12.14 24.14
C PHE A 421 -47.03 -13.30 23.28
N ASN A 422 -47.56 -13.42 22.07
CA ASN A 422 -47.22 -14.46 21.10
C ASN A 422 -46.22 -13.94 20.06
N ALA A 423 -45.44 -14.84 19.47
CA ALA A 423 -44.43 -14.49 18.46
C ALA A 423 -45.01 -14.01 17.12
N ASP A 424 -46.31 -14.20 16.89
CA ASP A 424 -47.01 -13.76 15.68
C ASP A 424 -47.54 -12.32 15.77
N GLY A 425 -47.19 -11.59 16.84
CA GLY A 425 -47.67 -10.23 17.07
C GLY A 425 -49.07 -10.18 17.69
N THR A 426 -49.63 -11.28 18.19
CA THR A 426 -50.89 -11.27 18.95
C THR A 426 -50.64 -11.35 20.46
N TYR A 427 -51.59 -10.91 21.27
CA TYR A 427 -51.56 -11.15 22.72
C TYR A 427 -52.96 -11.35 23.30
N THR A 428 -53.01 -12.00 24.46
CA THR A 428 -54.21 -12.13 25.29
C THR A 428 -53.88 -11.77 26.73
N GLY A 429 -54.87 -11.43 27.54
CA GLY A 429 -54.65 -11.18 28.96
C GLY A 429 -55.94 -11.14 29.75
N VAL A 430 -55.79 -11.01 31.06
CA VAL A 430 -56.90 -10.76 31.97
C VAL A 430 -56.57 -9.50 32.75
N TYR A 431 -57.42 -8.50 32.59
CA TYR A 431 -57.37 -7.26 33.35
C TYR A 431 -58.01 -7.53 34.70
N ASP A 432 -57.22 -8.10 35.60
CA ASP A 432 -57.63 -8.46 36.96
C ASP A 432 -56.99 -7.50 37.96
N LEU A 433 -57.78 -6.56 38.49
CA LEU A 433 -57.30 -5.70 39.57
C LEU A 433 -58.34 -5.42 40.63
N ILE A 434 -57.82 -5.21 41.83
CA ILE A 434 -58.57 -4.69 42.97
C ILE A 434 -57.94 -3.36 43.36
N ALA A 435 -58.67 -2.26 43.15
CA ALA A 435 -58.25 -0.92 43.55
C ALA A 435 -59.07 -0.47 44.76
N VAL A 436 -58.41 -0.13 45.87
CA VAL A 436 -59.04 0.35 47.09
C VAL A 436 -58.61 1.78 47.38
N THR A 437 -59.57 2.71 47.53
CA THR A 437 -59.30 4.08 47.97
C THR A 437 -58.91 4.09 49.45
N SER A 438 -57.85 4.82 49.81
CA SER A 438 -57.38 4.92 51.20
C SER A 438 -58.34 5.66 52.13
N ASP A 439 -59.16 6.56 51.57
CA ASP A 439 -59.94 7.53 52.35
C ASP A 439 -61.25 6.97 52.88
N ASP A 440 -61.97 6.22 52.05
CA ASP A 440 -63.28 5.67 52.39
C ASP A 440 -63.37 4.14 52.24
N GLY A 441 -62.35 3.48 51.70
CA GLY A 441 -62.35 2.03 51.49
C GLY A 441 -63.22 1.58 50.31
N THR A 442 -63.63 2.51 49.44
CA THR A 442 -64.29 2.18 48.18
C THR A 442 -63.37 1.31 47.34
N THR A 443 -63.88 0.15 46.92
CA THR A 443 -63.15 -0.88 46.18
C THR A 443 -63.72 -1.00 44.77
N ILE A 444 -62.85 -1.02 43.77
CA ILE A 444 -63.16 -1.42 42.41
C ILE A 444 -62.50 -2.78 42.18
N ASP A 445 -63.30 -3.79 41.91
CA ASP A 445 -62.86 -5.15 41.62
C ASP A 445 -63.22 -5.46 40.17
N MET A 446 -62.22 -5.74 39.34
CA MET A 446 -62.38 -5.98 37.91
C MET A 446 -61.63 -7.22 37.52
N SER A 447 -62.26 -8.08 36.73
CA SER A 447 -61.64 -9.21 36.03
C SER A 447 -62.22 -9.22 34.61
N LEU A 448 -61.52 -8.58 33.67
CA LEU A 448 -61.96 -8.43 32.28
C LEU A 448 -60.96 -9.08 31.31
N PRO A 449 -61.34 -10.15 30.58
CA PRO A 449 -60.45 -10.71 29.57
C PRO A 449 -60.27 -9.74 28.40
N PHE A 450 -59.09 -9.73 27.78
CA PHE A 450 -58.79 -8.92 26.61
C PHE A 450 -57.86 -9.65 25.63
N SER A 451 -57.88 -9.20 24.37
CA SER A 451 -56.99 -9.67 23.32
C SER A 451 -56.55 -8.52 22.41
N GLY A 452 -55.53 -8.72 21.59
CA GLY A 452 -55.08 -7.70 20.65
C GLY A 452 -53.87 -8.09 19.83
N THR A 453 -53.30 -7.10 19.15
CA THR A 453 -52.06 -7.22 18.39
C THR A 453 -51.02 -6.20 18.84
N TYR A 454 -49.75 -6.50 18.63
CA TYR A 454 -48.63 -5.61 18.92
C TYR A 454 -47.56 -5.74 17.82
N ASP A 455 -46.88 -4.63 17.52
CA ASP A 455 -45.73 -4.56 16.63
C ASP A 455 -44.57 -3.86 17.34
N VAL A 456 -43.41 -4.50 17.40
CA VAL A 456 -42.23 -4.00 18.12
C VAL A 456 -40.99 -4.05 17.23
N GLU A 457 -40.21 -2.98 17.28
CA GLU A 457 -38.94 -2.86 16.55
C GLU A 457 -37.78 -2.76 17.53
N ALA A 458 -36.73 -3.56 17.31
CA ALA A 458 -35.54 -3.54 18.16
C ALA A 458 -34.80 -2.20 18.02
N GLY A 459 -34.59 -1.54 19.16
CA GLY A 459 -33.76 -0.35 19.29
C GLY A 459 -32.31 -0.68 19.68
N GLU A 460 -31.58 0.33 20.16
CA GLU A 460 -30.23 0.11 20.70
C GLU A 460 -30.31 -0.63 22.05
N GLY A 461 -29.63 -1.77 22.14
CA GLY A 461 -29.54 -2.55 23.38
C GLY A 461 -30.78 -3.41 23.62
N SER A 462 -31.31 -3.39 24.85
CA SER A 462 -32.50 -4.16 25.24
C SER A 462 -33.80 -3.34 25.24
N VAL A 463 -33.82 -2.29 24.42
CA VAL A 463 -34.95 -1.37 24.24
C VAL A 463 -35.65 -1.69 22.93
N TYR A 464 -36.98 -1.76 22.95
CA TYR A 464 -37.84 -1.98 21.78
C TYR A 464 -38.86 -0.86 21.66
N ALA A 465 -39.02 -0.31 20.47
CA ALA A 465 -40.08 0.65 20.18
C ALA A 465 -41.38 -0.09 19.86
N VAL A 466 -42.50 0.30 20.47
CA VAL A 466 -43.83 -0.24 20.15
C VAL A 466 -44.43 0.61 19.03
N ASN A 467 -44.41 0.08 17.81
CA ASN A 467 -44.87 0.76 16.60
C ASN A 467 -46.39 0.74 16.47
N ASP A 468 -47.02 -0.36 16.85
CA ASP A 468 -48.47 -0.52 16.86
C ASP A 468 -48.91 -1.38 18.06
N PHE A 469 -50.09 -1.08 18.59
CA PHE A 469 -50.69 -1.82 19.69
C PHE A 469 -52.21 -1.69 19.62
N THR A 470 -52.92 -2.80 19.52
CA THR A 470 -54.39 -2.83 19.51
C THR A 470 -54.88 -3.61 20.73
N MET A 471 -56.00 -3.22 21.33
CA MET A 471 -56.61 -3.92 22.46
C MET A 471 -58.13 -3.99 22.27
N GLN A 472 -58.69 -5.15 22.55
CA GLN A 472 -60.11 -5.43 22.53
C GLN A 472 -60.50 -6.17 23.82
N LEU A 473 -61.46 -5.64 24.58
CA LEU A 473 -62.06 -6.37 25.70
C LEU A 473 -62.89 -7.53 25.15
N GLU A 474 -62.66 -8.72 25.67
CA GLU A 474 -63.41 -9.92 25.34
C GLU A 474 -64.65 -10.05 26.24
N PRO A 475 -65.77 -10.57 25.75
CA PRO A 475 -66.93 -10.85 26.58
C PRO A 475 -66.61 -11.85 27.70
N GLY A 476 -67.29 -11.70 28.85
CA GLY A 476 -67.27 -12.70 29.92
C GLY A 476 -66.56 -12.29 31.21
N GLY A 477 -66.07 -11.05 31.29
CA GLY A 477 -65.53 -10.48 32.52
C GLY A 477 -66.58 -9.90 33.46
N THR A 478 -66.13 -9.44 34.62
CA THR A 478 -66.94 -8.78 35.65
C THR A 478 -66.25 -7.53 36.17
N ALA A 479 -67.01 -6.50 36.54
CA ALA A 479 -66.53 -5.32 37.22
C ALA A 479 -67.54 -4.87 38.29
N THR A 480 -67.07 -4.68 39.51
CA THR A 480 -67.90 -4.36 40.68
C THR A 480 -67.32 -3.16 41.43
N LEU A 481 -68.16 -2.17 41.72
CA LEU A 481 -67.83 -1.05 42.62
C LEU A 481 -68.46 -1.31 43.98
N THR A 482 -67.66 -1.43 45.03
CA THR A 482 -68.13 -1.53 46.41
C THR A 482 -67.76 -0.26 47.16
N THR A 483 -68.75 0.51 47.61
CA THR A 483 -68.50 1.74 48.39
C THR A 483 -67.94 1.42 49.76
N GLY A 484 -67.31 2.40 50.42
CA GLY A 484 -66.85 2.30 51.81
C GLY A 484 -67.91 1.85 52.84
N GLY A 485 -69.20 2.06 52.52
CA GLY A 485 -70.32 1.59 53.33
C GLY A 485 -70.70 0.12 53.13
N GLY A 486 -70.07 -0.58 52.18
CA GLY A 486 -70.33 -1.98 51.83
C GLY A 486 -71.38 -2.18 50.73
N ASP A 487 -71.99 -1.12 50.21
CA ASP A 487 -72.93 -1.23 49.08
C ASP A 487 -72.16 -1.53 47.80
N SER A 488 -72.61 -2.56 47.08
CA SER A 488 -71.97 -3.07 45.87
C SER A 488 -72.84 -2.86 44.63
N ILE A 489 -72.22 -2.39 43.55
CA ILE A 489 -72.86 -2.08 42.26
C ILE A 489 -72.08 -2.80 41.17
N ASP A 490 -72.77 -3.64 40.40
CA ASP A 490 -72.23 -4.21 39.17
C ASP A 490 -72.12 -3.10 38.12
N ILE A 491 -70.88 -2.84 37.69
CA ILE A 491 -70.51 -1.82 36.71
C ILE A 491 -69.97 -2.43 35.42
N THR A 492 -70.05 -3.76 35.25
CA THR A 492 -69.54 -4.53 34.09
C THR A 492 -70.03 -3.94 32.77
N ASP A 493 -71.35 -3.76 32.67
CA ASP A 493 -72.01 -3.22 31.47
C ASP A 493 -71.56 -1.79 31.16
N THR A 494 -71.31 -1.00 32.20
CA THR A 494 -70.79 0.37 32.08
C THR A 494 -69.37 0.32 31.54
N TYR A 495 -68.52 -0.57 32.04
CA TYR A 495 -67.14 -0.72 31.59
C TYR A 495 -67.05 -1.12 30.11
N TYR A 496 -67.77 -2.15 29.67
CA TYR A 496 -67.77 -2.58 28.27
C TYR A 496 -68.32 -1.52 27.29
N LYS A 497 -69.27 -0.69 27.72
CA LYS A 497 -69.87 0.35 26.86
C LYS A 497 -69.09 1.65 26.86
N GLN A 498 -68.57 2.05 28.01
CA GLN A 498 -67.93 3.35 28.18
C GLN A 498 -66.46 3.34 27.79
N ILE A 499 -65.70 2.28 28.05
CA ILE A 499 -64.25 2.27 27.72
C ILE A 499 -64.00 2.52 26.23
N PRO A 500 -64.67 1.82 25.28
CA PRO A 500 -64.51 2.12 23.86
C PRO A 500 -65.01 3.52 23.48
N ALA A 501 -66.08 4.01 24.12
CA ALA A 501 -66.72 5.28 23.80
C ALA A 501 -65.97 6.50 24.34
N LEU A 502 -65.24 6.35 25.44
CA LEU A 502 -64.46 7.42 26.05
C LEU A 502 -63.19 7.73 25.23
N GLY A 503 -62.88 6.95 24.18
CA GLY A 503 -61.64 7.09 23.43
C GLY A 503 -60.42 7.00 24.35
N TYR A 504 -60.59 6.30 25.48
CA TYR A 504 -59.53 6.13 26.47
C TYR A 504 -58.51 5.14 25.88
N GLU A 505 -57.66 5.70 25.01
CA GLU A 505 -56.35 5.21 24.67
C GLU A 505 -55.31 5.17 25.83
N PRO A 506 -55.55 5.57 27.11
CA PRO A 506 -54.54 5.44 28.17
C PRO A 506 -54.04 4.04 28.47
N TRP A 507 -54.72 3.01 27.99
CA TRP A 507 -54.30 1.61 28.07
C TRP A 507 -53.39 1.19 26.91
N PHE A 508 -53.05 2.11 26.00
CA PHE A 508 -52.27 1.87 24.78
C PHE A 508 -50.87 2.46 24.94
N PRO A 509 -49.93 1.67 25.43
CA PRO A 509 -48.54 2.07 25.49
C PRO A 509 -47.87 1.96 24.11
N ALA A 510 -48.23 2.87 23.21
CA ALA A 510 -47.34 3.27 22.13
C ALA A 510 -46.14 3.96 22.79
N GLY A 511 -45.02 3.28 22.96
CA GLY A 511 -43.86 3.80 23.67
C GLY A 511 -42.70 2.82 23.62
N GLU A 512 -42.03 2.57 24.74
CA GLU A 512 -40.82 1.76 24.78
C GLU A 512 -40.99 0.55 25.70
N LEU A 513 -40.49 -0.60 25.28
CA LEU A 513 -40.32 -1.80 26.10
C LEU A 513 -38.84 -1.95 26.42
N THR A 514 -38.49 -2.14 27.68
CA THR A 514 -37.13 -2.50 28.08
C THR A 514 -37.13 -3.87 28.72
N CYS A 515 -36.29 -4.74 28.19
CA CYS A 515 -36.14 -6.11 28.61
C CYS A 515 -34.90 -6.33 29.47
N SER A 516 -35.05 -7.08 30.55
CA SER A 516 -33.92 -7.54 31.36
C SER A 516 -34.23 -8.88 32.03
N GLY A 517 -33.89 -9.98 31.34
CA GLY A 517 -34.18 -11.34 31.81
C GLY A 517 -35.68 -11.59 31.94
N ASP A 518 -36.14 -11.82 33.17
CA ASP A 518 -37.55 -12.09 33.50
C ASP A 518 -38.33 -10.81 33.87
N SER A 519 -37.77 -9.63 33.59
CA SER A 519 -38.42 -8.33 33.80
C SER A 519 -38.67 -7.63 32.47
N LEU A 520 -39.88 -7.13 32.28
CA LEU A 520 -40.30 -6.28 31.17
C LEU A 520 -40.81 -4.96 31.73
N GLN A 521 -40.10 -3.87 31.44
CA GLN A 521 -40.59 -2.53 31.72
C GLN A 521 -41.29 -2.00 30.48
N TRP A 522 -42.51 -1.53 30.63
CA TRP A 522 -43.28 -0.93 29.55
C TRP A 522 -43.54 0.52 29.87
N THR A 523 -43.15 1.43 28.97
CA THR A 523 -43.40 2.87 29.12
C THR A 523 -44.30 3.32 27.98
N SER A 524 -45.45 3.89 28.32
CA SER A 524 -46.38 4.48 27.33
C SER A 524 -45.90 5.84 26.83
N SER A 525 -46.52 6.34 25.76
CA SER A 525 -46.37 7.72 25.28
C SER A 525 -46.74 8.80 26.28
N MET A 526 -47.47 8.45 27.36
CA MET A 526 -47.82 9.36 28.46
C MET A 526 -46.94 9.19 29.70
N ASP A 527 -45.78 8.53 29.55
CA ASP A 527 -44.83 8.24 30.63
C ASP A 527 -45.40 7.41 31.78
N PHE A 528 -46.49 6.67 31.55
CA PHE A 528 -46.91 5.62 32.48
C PHE A 528 -45.99 4.42 32.33
N VAL A 529 -45.50 3.93 33.46
CA VAL A 529 -44.57 2.80 33.51
C VAL A 529 -45.29 1.61 34.15
N TRP A 530 -45.34 0.49 33.43
CA TRP A 530 -45.70 -0.81 33.97
C TRP A 530 -44.42 -1.62 34.14
N ILE A 531 -44.37 -2.41 35.21
CA ILE A 531 -43.34 -3.42 35.37
C ILE A 531 -44.04 -4.76 35.36
N LEU A 532 -43.62 -5.62 34.45
CA LEU A 532 -44.11 -6.98 34.34
C LEU A 532 -42.99 -7.95 34.69
N ALA A 533 -43.35 -9.00 35.43
CA ALA A 533 -42.49 -10.13 35.69
C ALA A 533 -42.95 -11.33 34.85
N ARG A 534 -41.99 -12.06 34.29
CA ARG A 534 -42.29 -13.28 33.54
C ARG A 534 -42.84 -14.33 34.51
N GLN A 535 -43.97 -14.94 34.17
CA GLN A 535 -44.49 -16.07 34.94
C GLN A 535 -43.59 -17.28 34.65
N SER A 536 -42.97 -17.83 35.69
CA SER A 536 -42.28 -19.11 35.60
C SER A 536 -43.30 -20.20 35.28
N GLU A 537 -43.08 -20.95 34.19
CA GLU A 537 -43.92 -22.09 33.80
C GLU A 537 -44.08 -23.15 34.89
#